data_AF-A0A9X6TG33-F1
#
_entry.id   AF-A0A9X6TG33-F1
#
_cell.length_a   1.000
_cell.length_b   1.000
_cell.length_c   1.000
_cell.angle_alpha   90.00
_cell.angle_beta   90.00
_cell.angle_gamma   90.00
#
_symmetry.space_group_name_H-M   'P 1'
#
loop_
_entity.id
_entity.type
_entity.pdbx_description
1 polymer ?
#
loop_
_entity_poly.entity_id
_entity_poly.type
_entity_poly.pdbx_seq_one_letter_code
_entity_poly.pdbx_strand_id
1 'polypeptide(L)'
;MSQANIPNITPNISLTREESINLILASIALEELGLAHIINAEAEKIQYAIGTLSGLSPAATLDEILAVNESVNQTIQTALKTQMLLQSKLDSVIRTPVLTGPTGPTGPAGGGTGPTGPTGPTGPAGGPTGPTGVTGATGATGATGPSGA
;
A
#
# COMPACT_ATOMS: atom_id res chain seq x y z
N MET A 1 -22.06 -13.97 41.24
CA MET A 1 -21.23 -12.78 40.92
C MET A 1 -21.13 -12.69 39.41
N SER A 2 -21.83 -11.74 38.75
CA SER A 2 -21.66 -11.52 37.31
C SER A 2 -20.36 -10.76 37.09
N GLN A 3 -19.40 -11.39 36.42
CA GLN A 3 -18.18 -10.71 36.01
C GLN A 3 -18.53 -9.61 34.99
N ALA A 4 -17.79 -8.50 35.02
CA ALA A 4 -17.94 -7.43 34.03
C ALA A 4 -17.53 -7.95 32.64
N ASN A 5 -18.42 -7.79 31.65
CA ASN A 5 -18.12 -8.10 30.25
C ASN A 5 -17.55 -6.85 29.58
N ILE A 6 -16.23 -6.81 29.34
CA ILE A 6 -15.58 -5.72 28.62
C ILE A 6 -15.81 -5.96 27.11
N PRO A 7 -16.47 -5.03 26.39
CA PRO A 7 -16.65 -5.14 24.96
C PRO A 7 -15.30 -5.25 24.24
N ASN A 8 -15.20 -6.16 23.28
CA ASN A 8 -14.07 -6.20 22.36
C ASN A 8 -14.10 -4.95 21.47
N ILE A 9 -13.10 -4.07 21.64
CA ILE A 9 -12.92 -2.82 20.88
C ILE A 9 -11.73 -2.93 19.92
N THR A 10 -11.43 -4.14 19.41
CA THR A 10 -10.39 -4.29 18.38
C THR A 10 -10.78 -3.42 17.17
N PRO A 11 -10.02 -2.34 16.88
CA PRO A 11 -10.36 -1.47 15.77
C PRO A 11 -10.14 -2.23 14.46
N ASN A 12 -11.16 -2.26 13.58
CA ASN A 12 -10.90 -2.60 12.19
C ASN A 12 -10.28 -1.34 11.55
N ILE A 13 -9.11 -1.52 10.95
CA ILE A 13 -8.43 -0.45 10.21
C ILE A 13 -8.16 -1.05 8.84
N SER A 14 -8.99 -0.69 7.86
CA SER A 14 -8.82 -1.08 6.46
C SER A 14 -8.40 0.16 5.69
N LEU A 15 -7.11 0.27 5.38
CA LEU A 15 -6.57 1.34 4.54
C LEU A 15 -6.30 0.80 3.14
N THR A 16 -6.79 1.49 2.12
CA THR A 16 -6.38 1.24 0.73
C THR A 16 -4.94 1.69 0.51
N ARG A 17 -4.32 1.21 -0.58
CA ARG A 17 -2.97 1.64 -0.97
C ARG A 17 -2.90 3.15 -1.22
N GLU A 18 -3.91 3.71 -1.88
CA GLU A 18 -3.97 5.14 -2.19
C GLU A 18 -4.08 5.97 -0.92
N GLU A 19 -4.94 5.57 0.01
CA GLU A 19 -5.04 6.23 1.33
C GLU A 19 -3.72 6.13 2.11
N SER A 20 -3.04 4.98 2.06
CA SER A 20 -1.74 4.81 2.71
C SER A 20 -0.67 5.72 2.12
N ILE A 21 -0.61 5.86 0.79
CA ILE A 21 0.31 6.77 0.11
C ILE A 21 0.00 8.22 0.49
N ASN A 22 -1.27 8.61 0.49
CA ASN A 22 -1.69 9.96 0.88
C ASN A 22 -1.33 10.29 2.33
N LEU A 23 -1.52 9.34 3.25
CA LEU A 23 -1.13 9.49 4.65
C LEU A 23 0.39 9.62 4.81
N ILE A 24 1.17 8.87 4.03
CA ILE A 24 2.63 8.96 4.07
C ILE A 24 3.10 10.31 3.51
N LEU A 25 2.54 10.78 2.39
CA LEU A 25 2.84 12.10 1.84
C LEU A 25 2.50 13.21 2.84
N ALA A 26 1.34 13.10 3.49
CA ALA A 26 0.96 14.03 4.55
C ALA A 26 1.96 13.98 5.73
N SER A 27 2.43 12.79 6.13
CA SER A 27 3.44 12.66 7.20
C SER A 27 4.77 13.31 6.84
N ILE A 28 5.21 13.17 5.58
CA ILE A 28 6.44 13.81 5.08
C ILE A 28 6.28 15.33 5.06
N ALA A 29 5.13 15.83 4.57
CA ALA A 29 4.86 17.27 4.52
C ALA A 29 4.83 17.91 5.92
N LEU A 30 4.27 17.22 6.92
CA LEU A 30 4.29 17.67 8.31
C LEU A 30 5.71 17.71 8.90
N GLU A 31 6.54 16.73 8.54
CA GLU A 31 7.95 16.70 8.98
C GLU A 31 8.76 17.82 8.33
N GLU A 32 8.57 18.08 7.03
CA GLU A 32 9.20 19.20 6.32
C GLU A 32 8.77 20.57 6.88
N LEU A 33 7.50 20.72 7.27
CA LEU A 33 7.01 21.92 7.95
C LEU A 33 7.72 22.13 9.30
N GLY A 34 7.91 21.06 10.07
CA GLY A 34 8.68 21.12 11.32
C GLY A 34 10.14 21.51 11.09
N LEU A 35 10.79 20.96 10.06
CA LEU A 35 12.15 21.32 9.68
C LEU A 35 12.29 22.80 9.29
N ALA A 36 11.29 23.37 8.59
CA ALA A 36 11.29 24.79 8.25
C ALA A 36 11.30 25.69 9.50
N HIS A 37 10.52 25.34 10.53
CA HIS A 37 10.54 26.06 11.80
C HIS A 37 11.89 25.95 12.51
N ILE A 38 12.52 24.78 12.49
CA ILE A 38 13.87 24.58 13.05
C ILE A 38 14.87 25.48 12.32
N ILE A 39 14.86 25.51 10.99
CA ILE A 39 15.76 26.34 10.19
C ILE A 39 15.56 27.83 10.52
N ASN A 40 14.31 28.30 10.62
CA ASN A 40 14.02 29.68 11.02
C ASN A 40 14.54 29.99 12.43
N ALA A 41 14.33 29.08 13.39
CA ALA A 41 14.82 29.26 14.76
C ALA A 41 16.36 29.31 14.82
N GLU A 42 17.05 28.48 14.05
CA GLU A 42 18.52 28.53 13.95
C GLU A 42 19.01 29.83 13.29
N ALA A 43 18.26 30.37 12.31
CA ALA A 43 18.57 31.68 11.72
C ALA A 43 18.37 32.82 12.73
N GLU A 44 17.29 32.80 13.51
CA GLU A 44 17.08 33.74 14.60
C GLU A 44 18.16 33.61 15.68
N LYS A 45 18.62 32.39 15.99
CA LYS A 45 19.74 32.17 16.93
C LYS A 45 21.03 32.84 16.45
N ILE A 46 21.35 32.75 15.16
CA ILE A 46 22.47 33.50 14.57
C ILE A 46 22.23 35.00 14.72
N GLN A 47 21.06 35.49 14.29
CA GLN A 47 20.72 36.91 14.35
C GLN A 47 20.80 37.48 15.77
N TYR A 48 20.38 36.69 16.76
CA TYR A 48 20.53 37.00 18.18
C TYR A 48 22.00 37.09 18.54
N ALA A 49 22.80 36.06 18.26
CA ALA A 49 24.24 36.03 18.59
C ALA A 49 25.04 37.19 17.97
N ILE A 50 24.71 37.63 16.75
CA ILE A 50 25.40 38.77 16.09
C ILE A 50 24.81 40.14 16.45
N GLY A 51 23.80 40.19 17.33
CA GLY A 51 23.21 41.45 17.82
C GLY A 51 22.25 42.13 16.85
N THR A 52 21.82 41.45 15.78
CA THR A 52 20.80 41.97 14.85
C THR A 52 19.37 41.82 15.37
N LEU A 53 19.15 40.93 16.34
CA LEU A 53 17.94 40.86 17.16
C LEU A 53 18.16 41.56 18.51
N SER A 54 17.16 42.31 18.96
CA SER A 54 17.17 42.97 20.27
C SER A 54 17.19 41.96 21.42
N GLY A 55 17.89 42.29 22.51
CA GLY A 55 17.89 41.46 23.74
C GLY A 55 19.26 41.00 24.23
N LEU A 56 20.34 41.34 23.52
CA LEU A 56 21.71 41.18 24.01
C LEU A 56 22.20 42.45 24.71
N SER A 57 22.55 42.33 25.99
CA SER A 57 23.30 43.33 26.74
C SER A 57 24.01 42.64 27.91
N PRO A 58 25.35 42.49 27.88
CA PRO A 58 26.31 42.95 26.86
C PRO A 58 26.19 42.18 25.53
N ALA A 59 26.90 42.64 24.49
CA ALA A 59 27.00 41.92 23.22
C ALA A 59 27.70 40.55 23.42
N ALA A 60 27.35 39.57 22.59
CA ALA A 60 27.93 38.24 22.65
C ALA A 60 29.45 38.29 22.39
N THR A 61 30.17 37.43 23.10
CA THR A 61 31.60 37.21 22.91
C THR A 61 31.87 36.38 21.67
N LEU A 62 33.11 36.41 21.17
CA LEU A 62 33.53 35.60 20.02
C LEU A 62 33.34 34.09 20.30
N ASP A 63 33.65 33.63 21.51
CA ASP A 63 33.51 32.23 21.89
C ASP A 63 32.04 31.79 21.88
N GLU A 64 31.12 32.65 22.33
CA GLU A 64 29.68 32.39 22.25
C GLU A 64 29.19 32.33 20.79
N ILE A 65 29.67 33.22 19.92
CA ILE A 65 29.32 33.21 18.49
C ILE A 65 29.82 31.93 17.82
N LEU A 66 31.05 31.48 18.13
CA LEU A 66 31.60 30.24 17.59
C LEU A 66 30.82 29.02 18.07
N ALA A 67 30.44 28.98 19.35
CA ALA A 67 29.61 27.92 19.91
C ALA A 67 28.21 27.86 19.25
N VAL A 68 27.59 29.02 19.00
CA VAL A 68 26.33 29.11 18.26
C VAL A 68 26.51 28.59 16.83
N ASN A 69 27.58 28.99 16.13
CA ASN A 69 27.85 28.53 14.78
C ASN A 69 28.07 27.01 14.70
N GLU A 70 28.78 26.41 15.65
CA GLU A 70 28.95 24.95 15.71
C GLU A 70 27.60 24.25 15.97
N SER A 71 26.82 24.76 16.92
CA SER A 71 25.48 24.23 17.22
C SER A 71 24.54 24.32 16.01
N VAL A 72 24.48 25.46 15.32
CA VAL A 72 23.64 25.65 14.13
C VAL A 72 24.09 24.70 13.02
N ASN A 73 25.39 24.60 12.76
CA ASN A 73 25.91 23.67 11.76
C ASN A 73 25.52 22.23 12.07
N GLN A 74 25.57 21.81 13.32
CA GLN A 74 25.13 20.47 13.72
C GLN A 74 23.64 20.25 13.48
N THR A 75 22.79 21.23 13.80
CA THR A 75 21.34 21.16 13.51
C THR A 75 21.07 21.06 12.02
N ILE A 76 21.72 21.91 11.19
CA ILE A 76 21.54 21.90 9.73
C ILE A 76 22.03 20.58 9.13
N GLN A 77 23.17 20.04 9.58
CA GLN A 77 23.66 18.73 9.14
C GLN A 77 22.67 17.60 9.49
N THR A 78 22.01 17.70 10.65
CA THR A 78 20.98 16.75 11.05
C THR A 78 19.75 16.87 10.16
N ALA A 79 19.28 18.09 9.88
CA ALA A 79 18.16 18.34 8.98
C ALA A 79 18.41 17.79 7.56
N LEU A 80 19.63 17.97 7.04
CA LEU A 80 20.02 17.42 5.73
C LEU A 80 19.98 15.89 5.71
N LYS A 81 20.43 15.23 6.77
CA LYS A 81 20.34 13.76 6.90
C LYS A 81 18.89 13.30 6.95
N THR A 82 18.03 14.01 7.68
CA THR A 82 16.59 13.72 7.70
C THR A 82 15.99 13.86 6.29
N GLN A 83 16.35 14.88 5.53
CA GLN A 83 15.85 15.05 4.16
C GLN A 83 16.25 13.89 3.24
N MET A 84 17.47 13.35 3.38
CA MET A 84 17.89 12.16 2.64
C MET A 84 17.07 10.92 3.02
N LEU A 85 16.77 10.74 4.31
CA LEU A 85 15.93 9.63 4.79
C LEU A 85 14.48 9.75 4.32
N LEU A 86 13.91 10.96 4.35
CA LEU A 86 12.56 11.23 3.84
C LEU A 86 12.45 10.93 2.35
N GLN A 87 13.45 11.33 1.56
CA GLN A 87 13.51 10.97 0.14
C GLN A 87 13.55 9.45 -0.07
N SER A 88 14.36 8.73 0.72
CA SER A 88 14.42 7.26 0.66
C SER A 88 13.08 6.61 1.03
N LYS A 89 12.36 7.17 2.02
CA LYS A 89 11.04 6.68 2.45
C LYS A 89 10.02 6.87 1.33
N LEU A 90 10.02 8.04 0.69
CA LEU A 90 9.14 8.34 -0.44
C LEU A 90 9.38 7.40 -1.62
N ASP A 91 10.64 7.23 -2.03
CA ASP A 91 10.99 6.35 -3.16
C ASP A 91 10.58 4.89 -2.89
N SER A 92 10.81 4.39 -1.67
CA SER A 92 10.41 3.04 -1.26
C SER A 92 8.90 2.83 -1.38
N VAL A 93 8.11 3.80 -0.94
CA VAL A 93 6.64 3.71 -0.93
C VAL A 93 6.07 3.76 -2.35
N ILE A 94 6.58 4.65 -3.20
CA ILE A 94 6.16 4.76 -4.60
C ILE A 94 6.46 3.46 -5.37
N ARG A 95 7.62 2.85 -5.10
CA ARG A 95 8.08 1.63 -5.79
C ARG A 95 7.50 0.33 -5.24
N THR A 96 6.79 0.36 -4.10
CA THR A 96 6.23 -0.87 -3.52
C THR A 96 5.16 -1.44 -4.46
N PRO A 97 5.35 -2.65 -5.03
CA PRO A 97 4.42 -3.23 -5.99
C PRO A 97 3.09 -3.60 -5.33
N VAL A 98 2.01 -3.53 -6.10
CA VAL A 98 0.72 -4.11 -5.71
C VAL A 98 0.88 -5.63 -5.82
N LEU A 99 0.86 -6.34 -4.69
CA LEU A 99 0.72 -7.80 -4.70
C LEU A 99 -0.71 -8.11 -5.13
N THR A 100 -0.94 -8.26 -6.43
CA THR A 100 -2.16 -8.90 -6.92
C THR A 100 -2.21 -10.30 -6.31
N GLY A 101 -3.27 -10.61 -5.57
CA GLY A 101 -3.48 -11.95 -5.03
C GLY A 101 -3.40 -13.00 -6.14
N PRO A 102 -3.04 -14.26 -5.83
CA PRO A 102 -2.97 -15.31 -6.85
C PRO A 102 -4.30 -15.40 -7.59
N THR A 103 -4.25 -15.58 -8.92
CA THR A 103 -5.44 -15.90 -9.72
C THR A 103 -6.18 -17.06 -9.05
N GLY A 104 -7.48 -16.88 -8.78
CA GLY A 104 -8.31 -17.93 -8.19
C GLY A 104 -8.24 -19.23 -9.00
N PRO A 105 -8.45 -20.41 -8.39
CA PRO A 105 -8.35 -21.68 -9.10
C PRO A 105 -9.26 -21.68 -10.34
N THR A 106 -8.74 -22.17 -11.46
CA THR A 106 -9.57 -22.41 -12.66
C THR A 106 -10.69 -23.36 -12.26
N GLY A 107 -11.94 -22.99 -12.57
CA GLY A 107 -13.10 -23.84 -12.31
C GLY A 107 -12.93 -25.22 -12.98
N PRO A 108 -13.58 -26.27 -12.47
CA PRO A 108 -13.49 -27.61 -13.06
C PRO A 108 -13.79 -27.57 -14.55
N ALA A 109 -12.98 -28.27 -15.35
CA ALA A 109 -13.19 -28.39 -16.80
C ALA A 109 -14.60 -28.92 -17.07
N GLY A 110 -15.26 -28.34 -18.09
CA GLY A 110 -16.67 -28.52 -18.42
C GLY A 110 -17.16 -29.98 -18.33
N GLY A 111 -18.41 -30.12 -17.90
CA GLY A 111 -19.06 -31.40 -17.62
C GLY A 111 -18.86 -32.41 -18.75
N GLY A 112 -18.62 -33.67 -18.35
CA GLY A 112 -18.28 -34.77 -19.26
C GLY A 112 -19.23 -34.87 -20.46
N THR A 113 -18.74 -35.48 -21.55
CA THR A 113 -19.55 -35.81 -22.72
C THR A 113 -20.86 -36.47 -22.30
N GLY A 114 -22.00 -35.95 -22.77
CA GLY A 114 -23.30 -36.54 -22.50
C GLY A 114 -23.37 -38.01 -22.95
N PRO A 115 -24.27 -38.83 -22.39
CA PRO A 115 -24.38 -40.24 -22.74
C PRO A 115 -24.63 -40.41 -24.25
N THR A 116 -24.05 -41.46 -24.85
CA THR A 116 -24.39 -41.89 -26.21
C THR A 116 -25.89 -42.21 -26.27
N GLY A 117 -26.59 -41.69 -27.29
CA GLY A 117 -28.02 -41.95 -27.48
C GLY A 117 -28.32 -43.45 -27.68
N PRO A 118 -29.56 -43.89 -27.42
CA PRO A 118 -29.94 -45.29 -27.61
C PRO A 118 -29.74 -45.73 -29.07
N THR A 119 -29.30 -46.97 -29.27
CA THR A 119 -29.28 -47.60 -30.60
C THR A 119 -30.71 -47.61 -31.17
N GLY A 120 -30.86 -47.24 -32.45
CA GLY A 120 -32.16 -47.24 -33.12
C GLY A 120 -32.80 -48.65 -33.20
N PRO A 121 -34.10 -48.75 -33.48
CA PRO A 121 -34.79 -50.03 -33.59
C PRO A 121 -34.15 -50.92 -34.67
N THR A 122 -34.01 -52.21 -34.40
CA THR A 122 -33.63 -53.20 -35.40
C THR A 122 -34.71 -53.26 -36.48
N GLY A 123 -34.30 -53.18 -37.75
CA GLY A 123 -35.21 -53.31 -38.88
C GLY A 123 -35.86 -54.72 -38.98
N PRO A 124 -36.89 -54.89 -39.83
CA PRO A 124 -37.51 -56.18 -40.07
C PRO A 124 -36.48 -57.25 -40.51
N ALA A 125 -36.74 -58.52 -40.17
CA ALA A 125 -35.82 -59.63 -40.43
C ALA A 125 -35.41 -59.71 -41.92
N GLY A 126 -34.10 -59.61 -42.19
CA GLY A 126 -33.52 -59.58 -43.54
C GLY A 126 -33.17 -58.18 -44.08
N GLY A 127 -33.51 -57.11 -43.34
CA GLY A 127 -33.15 -55.73 -43.69
C GLY A 127 -31.80 -55.26 -43.12
N PRO A 128 -31.27 -54.11 -43.59
CA PRO A 128 -30.05 -53.51 -43.05
C PRO A 128 -30.23 -53.09 -41.59
N THR A 129 -29.13 -53.09 -40.82
CA THR A 129 -29.09 -52.55 -39.44
C THR A 129 -29.58 -51.10 -39.43
N GLY A 130 -30.41 -50.75 -38.44
CA GLY A 130 -30.93 -49.39 -38.28
C GLY A 130 -29.86 -48.35 -37.95
N PRO A 131 -30.13 -47.04 -38.14
CA PRO A 131 -29.15 -45.99 -37.89
C PRO A 131 -28.77 -45.91 -36.40
N THR A 132 -27.49 -45.62 -36.13
CA THR A 132 -27.01 -45.26 -34.78
C THR A 132 -27.67 -43.96 -34.33
N GLY A 133 -28.08 -43.88 -33.06
CA GLY A 133 -28.66 -42.67 -32.47
C GLY A 133 -27.67 -41.50 -32.40
N VAL A 134 -28.19 -40.27 -32.29
CA VAL A 134 -27.36 -39.05 -32.20
C VAL A 134 -26.54 -39.01 -30.90
N THR A 135 -25.31 -38.50 -30.97
CA THR A 135 -24.49 -38.22 -29.78
C THR A 135 -25.16 -37.14 -28.92
N GLY A 136 -25.15 -37.32 -27.58
CA GLY A 136 -25.71 -36.33 -26.64
C GLY A 136 -24.95 -35.00 -26.64
N ALA A 137 -25.60 -33.94 -26.14
CA ALA A 137 -25.03 -32.60 -26.10
C ALA A 137 -23.80 -32.50 -25.16
N THR A 138 -22.82 -31.65 -25.53
CA THR A 138 -21.67 -31.30 -24.68
C THR A 138 -22.13 -30.53 -23.44
N GLY A 139 -21.55 -30.81 -22.27
CA GLY A 139 -21.85 -30.11 -21.02
C GLY A 139 -21.44 -28.62 -21.03
N ALA A 140 -22.05 -27.81 -20.16
CA ALA A 140 -21.77 -26.38 -20.08
C ALA A 140 -20.35 -26.08 -19.56
N THR A 141 -19.73 -25.02 -20.09
CA THR A 141 -18.45 -24.46 -19.62
C THR A 141 -18.61 -23.87 -18.21
N GLY A 142 -17.67 -24.15 -17.30
CA GLY A 142 -17.67 -23.62 -15.93
C GLY A 142 -17.46 -22.11 -15.86
N ALA A 143 -17.98 -21.47 -14.80
CA ALA A 143 -17.84 -20.02 -14.58
C ALA A 143 -16.37 -19.62 -14.32
N THR A 144 -15.96 -18.47 -14.86
CA THR A 144 -14.66 -17.84 -14.54
C THR A 144 -14.73 -17.26 -13.12
N GLY A 145 -13.68 -17.47 -12.31
CA GLY A 145 -13.61 -16.97 -10.94
C GLY A 145 -13.53 -15.43 -10.86
N PRO A 146 -13.87 -14.82 -9.71
CA PRO A 146 -13.77 -13.37 -9.54
C PRO A 146 -12.32 -12.89 -9.69
N SER A 147 -12.13 -11.75 -10.37
CA SER A 147 -10.84 -11.06 -10.43
C SER A 147 -10.53 -10.44 -9.05
N GLY A 148 -9.31 -10.65 -8.55
CA GLY A 148 -8.89 -10.16 -7.22
C GLY A 148 -8.85 -8.62 -7.13
N ALA A 149 -9.16 -8.09 -5.94
CA ALA A 149 -9.10 -6.67 -5.59
C ALA A 149 -7.68 -6.21 -5.23
#